data_AF-A0A0J8SW19-F1
#
_entry.id   AF-A0A0J8SW19-F1
#
_cell.length_a   1.000
_cell.length_b   1.000
_cell.length_c   1.000
_cell.angle_alpha   90.00
_cell.angle_beta   90.00
_cell.angle_gamma   90.00
#
_symmetry.space_group_name_H-M   'P 1'
#
loop_
_entity.id
_entity.type
_entity.pdbx_description
1 polymer ?
#
loop_
_entity_poly.entity_id
_entity_poly.type
_entity_poly.pdbx_seq_one_letter_code
_entity_poly.pdbx_strand_id
1 'polypeptide(L)'
;ELSAEAKRVVSEATDRLEAARRDRDAVAGAVPADLLGLYERLAARGTGAGLLLAGACEACRMVLPPSDLAVVRRAQTDEVVFCPECGAILVRTEESR
;
A
#
# COMPACT_ATOMS: atom_id res chain seq x y z
N GLU A 1 -0.24 -34.93 20.33
CA GLU A 1 0.51 -34.61 19.09
C GLU A 1 -0.07 -33.39 18.36
N LEU A 2 -1.36 -33.39 17.98
CA LEU A 2 -2.02 -32.25 17.31
C LEU A 2 -1.93 -30.91 18.08
N SER A 3 -1.97 -30.94 19.42
CA SER A 3 -1.84 -29.74 20.25
C SER A 3 -0.41 -29.18 20.32
N ALA A 4 0.62 -30.01 20.12
CA ALA A 4 2.01 -29.56 20.07
C ALA A 4 2.30 -28.92 18.72
N GLU A 5 1.79 -29.51 17.64
CA GLU A 5 1.90 -28.94 16.29
C GLU A 5 1.21 -27.59 16.16
N ALA A 6 -0.03 -27.47 16.64
CA ALA A 6 -0.75 -26.20 16.64
C ALA A 6 0.02 -25.08 17.37
N LYS A 7 0.65 -25.41 18.51
CA LYS A 7 1.47 -24.45 19.27
C LYS A 7 2.71 -24.01 18.48
N ARG A 8 3.37 -24.91 17.75
CA ARG A 8 4.51 -24.56 16.89
C ARG A 8 4.11 -23.58 15.80
N VAL A 9 3.04 -23.88 15.06
CA VAL A 9 2.53 -23.01 13.98
C VAL A 9 2.16 -21.63 14.50
N VAL A 10 1.49 -21.54 15.66
CA VAL A 10 1.14 -20.25 16.28
C VAL A 10 2.41 -19.49 16.70
N SER A 11 3.40 -20.16 17.30
CA SER A 11 4.67 -19.52 17.68
C SER A 11 5.37 -18.95 16.46
N GLU A 12 5.54 -19.75 15.40
CA GLU A 12 6.20 -19.32 14.17
C GLU A 12 5.46 -18.18 13.45
N ALA A 13 4.12 -18.20 13.46
CA ALA A 13 3.32 -17.09 12.93
C ALA A 13 3.48 -15.81 13.76
N THR A 14 3.56 -15.96 15.09
CA THR A 14 3.77 -14.83 16.01
C THR A 14 5.14 -14.20 15.79
N ASP A 15 6.19 -15.02 15.70
CA ASP A 15 7.56 -14.54 15.47
C ASP A 15 7.67 -13.79 14.13
N ARG A 16 7.02 -14.31 13.08
CA ARG A 16 6.96 -13.63 11.77
C ARG A 16 6.18 -12.32 11.83
N LEU A 17 5.08 -12.28 12.58
CA LEU A 17 4.29 -11.04 12.75
C LEU A 17 5.10 -9.98 13.49
N GLU A 18 5.81 -10.35 14.56
CA GLU A 18 6.66 -9.42 15.31
C GLU A 18 7.84 -8.91 14.49
N ALA A 19 8.44 -9.76 13.64
CA ALA A 19 9.44 -9.31 12.67
C ALA A 19 8.85 -8.30 11.68
N ALA A 20 7.72 -8.61 11.06
CA ALA A 20 7.07 -7.73 10.10
C ALA A 20 6.63 -6.39 10.73
N ARG A 21 6.19 -6.39 12.00
CA ARG A 21 5.87 -5.15 12.75
C ARG A 21 7.09 -4.27 12.94
N ARG A 22 8.23 -4.85 13.34
CA ARG A 22 9.49 -4.12 13.50
C ARG A 22 9.96 -3.51 12.17
N ASP A 23 9.90 -4.28 11.09
CA ASP A 23 10.28 -3.80 9.76
C ASP A 23 9.37 -2.67 9.29
N ARG A 24 8.06 -2.81 9.50
CA ARG A 24 7.08 -1.74 9.23
C ARG A 24 7.39 -0.48 10.02
N ASP A 25 7.66 -0.59 11.32
CA ASP A 25 7.91 0.57 12.19
C ASP A 25 9.18 1.33 11.76
N ALA A 26 10.21 0.60 11.35
CA ALA A 26 11.43 1.18 10.80
C ALA A 26 11.17 1.98 9.50
N VAL A 27 10.38 1.42 8.58
CA VAL A 27 10.00 2.11 7.33
C VAL A 27 9.10 3.31 7.62
N ALA A 28 8.10 3.14 8.49
CA ALA A 28 7.15 4.20 8.85
C ALA A 28 7.86 5.42 9.47
N GLY A 29 8.92 5.20 10.26
CA GLY A 29 9.73 6.27 10.83
C GLY A 29 10.45 7.16 9.81
N ALA A 30 10.61 6.71 8.56
CA ALA A 30 11.19 7.50 7.47
C ALA A 30 10.14 8.26 6.64
N VAL A 31 8.84 8.01 6.85
CA VAL A 31 7.75 8.65 6.11
C VAL A 31 7.26 9.89 6.87
N PRO A 32 7.01 11.02 6.19
CA PRO A 32 6.42 12.19 6.83
C PRO A 32 5.10 11.87 7.56
N ALA A 33 4.94 12.36 8.78
CA ALA A 33 3.82 11.99 9.66
C ALA A 33 2.44 12.24 9.05
N ASP A 34 2.26 13.35 8.33
CA ASP A 34 0.99 13.68 7.67
C ASP A 34 0.64 12.69 6.56
N LEU A 35 1.65 12.24 5.79
CA LEU A 35 1.47 11.26 4.73
C LEU A 35 1.21 9.87 5.29
N LEU A 36 1.91 9.48 6.37
CA LEU A 36 1.64 8.23 7.08
C LEU A 36 0.22 8.21 7.65
N GLY A 37 -0.21 9.29 8.31
CA GLY A 37 -1.56 9.40 8.84
C GLY A 37 -2.63 9.36 7.75
N LEU A 38 -2.36 9.93 6.56
CA LEU A 38 -3.23 9.77 5.40
C LEU A 38 -3.31 8.30 4.95
N TYR A 39 -2.16 7.64 4.76
CA TYR A 39 -2.11 6.23 4.40
C TYR A 39 -2.89 5.36 5.39
N GLU A 40 -2.72 5.54 6.70
CA GLU A 40 -3.40 4.76 7.73
C GLU A 40 -4.92 4.91 7.67
N ARG A 41 -5.43 6.13 7.46
CA ARG A 41 -6.87 6.38 7.27
C ARG A 41 -7.41 5.65 6.04
N LEU A 42 -6.66 5.61 4.96
CA LEU A 42 -7.04 4.90 3.74
C LEU A 42 -6.92 3.38 3.90
N ALA A 43 -5.90 2.92 4.64
CA ALA A 43 -5.67 1.51 4.91
C ALA A 43 -6.74 0.89 5.83
N ALA A 44 -7.35 1.70 6.69
CA ALA A 44 -8.46 1.25 7.54
C ALA A 44 -9.72 0.82 6.75
N ARG A 45 -9.86 1.27 5.49
CA ARG A 45 -11.00 0.95 4.61
C ARG A 45 -10.65 0.03 3.43
N GLY A 46 -9.40 -0.40 3.31
CA GLY A 46 -8.91 -1.19 2.18
C GLY A 46 -7.41 -1.06 1.98
N THR A 47 -6.92 -1.25 0.76
CA THR A 47 -5.50 -1.04 0.45
C THR A 47 -5.20 0.45 0.36
N GLY A 48 -4.47 1.01 1.34
CA GLY A 48 -4.26 2.47 1.45
C GLY A 48 -3.40 3.11 0.35
N ALA A 49 -2.55 2.32 -0.29
CA ALA A 49 -1.72 2.74 -1.41
C ALA A 49 -1.56 1.58 -2.41
N GLY A 50 -1.65 1.87 -3.71
CA GLY A 50 -1.48 0.89 -4.79
C GLY A 50 -0.48 1.38 -5.82
N LEU A 51 0.36 0.47 -6.30
CA LEU A 51 1.24 0.72 -7.45
C LEU A 51 0.38 1.02 -8.69
N LEU A 52 0.74 2.05 -9.45
CA LEU A 52 0.22 2.24 -10.79
C LEU A 52 1.05 1.39 -11.76
N LEU A 53 0.52 0.27 -12.20
CA LEU A 53 1.20 -0.70 -13.06
C LEU A 53 0.44 -0.85 -14.38
N ALA A 54 1.09 -0.55 -15.50
CA ALA A 54 0.49 -0.65 -16.83
C ALA A 54 -0.89 0.05 -16.96
N GLY A 55 -1.04 1.21 -16.30
CA GLY A 55 -2.29 1.98 -16.28
C GLY A 55 -3.36 1.47 -15.31
N ALA A 56 -3.10 0.40 -14.55
CA ALA A 56 -4.00 -0.13 -13.53
C ALA A 56 -3.55 0.21 -12.11
N CYS A 57 -4.52 0.42 -11.21
CA CYS A 57 -4.26 0.59 -9.80
C CYS A 57 -4.17 -0.79 -9.12
N GLU A 58 -3.02 -1.17 -8.57
CA GLU A 58 -2.85 -2.47 -7.91
C GLU A 58 -3.61 -2.59 -6.56
N ALA A 59 -4.18 -1.49 -6.05
CA ALA A 59 -5.05 -1.55 -4.87
C ALA A 59 -6.43 -2.14 -5.18
N CYS A 60 -7.08 -1.70 -6.26
CA CYS A 60 -8.41 -2.17 -6.68
C CYS A 60 -8.40 -3.01 -7.96
N ARG A 61 -7.25 -3.12 -8.62
CA ARG A 61 -7.00 -3.80 -9.90
C ARG A 61 -7.82 -3.27 -11.08
N MET A 62 -8.31 -2.03 -10.98
CA MET A 62 -9.02 -1.37 -12.06
C MET A 62 -8.04 -0.60 -12.94
N VAL A 63 -8.23 -0.70 -14.26
CA VAL A 63 -7.55 0.15 -15.24
C VAL A 63 -8.12 1.57 -15.14
N LEU A 64 -7.26 2.56 -15.00
CA LEU A 64 -7.69 3.96 -14.96
C LEU A 64 -8.22 4.38 -16.32
N PRO A 65 -9.32 5.17 -16.36
CA PRO A 65 -9.75 5.84 -17.58
C PRO A 65 -8.62 6.68 -18.19
N PRO A 66 -8.53 6.80 -19.54
CA PRO A 66 -7.48 7.59 -20.19
C PRO A 66 -7.39 9.05 -19.73
N SER A 67 -8.53 9.66 -19.38
CA SER A 67 -8.59 11.01 -18.82
C SER A 67 -7.87 11.11 -17.47
N ASP A 68 -8.12 10.15 -16.59
CA ASP A 68 -7.55 10.14 -15.24
C ASP A 68 -6.07 9.79 -15.29
N LEU A 69 -5.69 8.86 -16.17
CA LEU A 69 -4.28 8.56 -16.41
C LEU A 69 -3.53 9.80 -16.93
N ALA A 70 -4.15 10.63 -17.77
CA ALA A 70 -3.55 11.87 -18.23
C ALA A 70 -3.37 12.89 -17.08
N VAL A 71 -4.30 12.96 -16.13
CA VAL A 71 -4.15 13.79 -14.91
C VAL A 71 -2.98 13.27 -14.07
N VAL A 72 -2.93 11.97 -13.79
CA VAL A 72 -1.88 11.34 -12.99
C VAL A 72 -0.48 11.51 -13.60
N ARG A 73 -0.37 11.48 -14.95
CA ARG A 73 0.88 11.72 -15.69
C ARG A 73 1.34 13.19 -15.66
N ARG A 74 0.44 14.15 -15.45
CA ARG A 74 0.76 15.59 -15.39
C ARG A 74 1.07 16.09 -13.99
N ALA A 75 0.56 15.40 -12.97
CA ALA A 75 0.81 15.72 -11.57
C ALA A 75 2.31 15.69 -11.26
N GLN A 76 2.77 16.62 -10.42
CA GLN A 76 4.19 16.74 -10.08
C GLN A 76 4.67 15.49 -9.34
N THR A 77 5.97 15.18 -9.38
CA THR A 77 6.51 13.95 -8.76
C THR A 77 6.33 13.89 -7.24
N ASP A 78 6.28 15.03 -6.59
CA ASP A 78 6.04 15.21 -5.15
C ASP A 78 4.55 15.34 -4.79
N GLU A 79 3.67 15.46 -5.78
CA GLU A 79 2.23 15.54 -5.58
C GLU A 79 1.65 14.16 -5.23
N VAL A 80 0.81 14.11 -4.20
CA VAL A 80 0.08 12.89 -3.82
C VAL A 80 -1.19 12.80 -4.65
N VAL A 81 -1.27 11.77 -5.50
CA VAL A 81 -2.45 11.50 -6.35
C VAL A 81 -3.19 10.25 -5.87
N PHE A 82 -4.49 10.20 -6.15
CA PHE A 82 -5.38 9.13 -5.66
C PHE A 82 -6.04 8.39 -6.82
N CYS A 83 -6.33 7.12 -6.62
CA CYS A 83 -7.15 6.34 -7.54
C CYS A 83 -8.59 6.89 -7.51
N PRO A 84 -9.19 7.25 -8.66
CA PRO A 84 -10.55 7.79 -8.69
C PRO A 84 -11.61 6.76 -8.27
N GLU A 85 -11.29 5.47 -8.40
CA GLU A 85 -12.22 4.37 -8.10
C GLU A 85 -12.23 3.98 -6.61
N CYS A 86 -11.05 3.75 -6.02
CA CYS A 86 -10.96 3.24 -4.64
C CYS A 86 -10.39 4.24 -3.64
N GLY A 87 -9.89 5.39 -4.10
CA GLY A 87 -9.31 6.43 -3.26
C GLY A 87 -7.99 6.06 -2.59
N ALA A 88 -7.32 4.98 -3.01
CA ALA A 88 -5.97 4.65 -2.56
C ALA A 88 -4.95 5.66 -3.11
N ILE A 89 -3.85 5.89 -2.40
CA ILE A 89 -2.70 6.64 -2.93
C ILE A 89 -2.14 5.87 -4.12
N LEU A 90 -1.95 6.53 -5.27
CA LEU A 90 -1.29 5.94 -6.43
C LEU A 90 0.21 6.14 -6.32
N VAL A 91 0.94 5.05 -6.13
CA VAL A 91 2.40 5.04 -6.15
C VAL A 91 2.86 4.98 -7.60
N ARG A 92 3.55 6.03 -8.04
CA ARG A 92 4.06 6.19 -9.40
C ARG A 92 5.55 5.86 -9.43
N THR A 93 5.92 4.90 -10.26
CA THR A 93 7.31 4.44 -10.44
C THR A 93 7.64 4.33 -11.93
N GLU A 94 8.78 3.75 -12.28
CA GLU A 94 9.15 3.54 -13.70
C GLU A 94 8.18 2.58 -14.41
N GLU A 95 7.57 1.67 -13.66
CA GLU A 95 6.56 0.70 -14.07
C GLU A 95 5.19 1.35 -14.39
N SER A 96 5.02 2.64 -14.11
CA SER A 96 3.81 3.40 -14.40
C SER A 96 3.76 3.98 -15.82
N ARG A 97 4.82 3.77 -16.63
CA ARG A 97 4.96 4.35 -17.99
C ARG A 97 3.97 3.79 -18.99
#